data_AF-A0A607GY79-F1
#
_entry.id   AF-A0A607GY79-F1
#
_cell.length_a   1.000
_cell.length_b   1.000
_cell.length_c   1.000
_cell.angle_alpha   90.00
_cell.angle_beta   90.00
_cell.angle_gamma   90.00
#
_symmetry.space_group_name_H-M   'P 1'
#
loop_
_entity.id
_entity.type
_entity.pdbx_description
1 polymer ?
#
loop_
_entity_poly.entity_id
_entity_poly.type
_entity_poly.pdbx_seq_one_letter_code
_entity_poly.pdbx_strand_id
1 'polypeptide(L)'
;DWNGHRWDGGKASQARLTPVLTVAKAGQLPDTFFWTDADNNDVAVTAGDLTALDAAMTQAMVMQGFKIHERQRQMKKDIGELTKVSDILNYSVGWPVQ
;
A
#
# COMPACT_ATOMS: atom_id res chain seq x y z
N ASP A 1 6.20 6.33 3.17
CA ASP A 1 6.80 7.22 4.17
C ASP A 1 5.85 8.36 4.49
N TRP A 2 5.57 8.57 5.77
CA TRP A 2 4.74 9.67 6.25
C TRP A 2 5.20 10.07 7.65
N ASN A 3 5.32 11.37 7.90
CA ASN A 3 5.79 11.94 9.18
C ASN A 3 7.14 11.36 9.67
N GLY A 4 8.09 11.10 8.77
CA GLY A 4 9.40 10.55 9.11
C GLY A 4 9.44 9.04 9.40
N HIS A 5 8.29 8.35 9.31
CA HIS A 5 8.19 6.91 9.54
C HIS A 5 7.77 6.16 8.28
N ARG A 6 8.16 4.88 8.22
CA ARG A 6 7.68 3.94 7.21
C ARG A 6 6.50 3.17 7.78
N TRP A 7 5.38 3.14 7.07
CA TRP A 7 4.15 2.53 7.55
C TRP A 7 3.71 1.39 6.65
N ASP A 8 3.10 0.36 7.25
CA ASP A 8 2.43 -0.70 6.51
C ASP A 8 1.21 -0.13 5.78
N GLY A 9 1.34 0.11 4.47
CA GLY A 9 0.28 0.69 3.63
C GLY A 9 -0.74 -0.30 3.07
N GLY A 10 -0.65 -1.58 3.43
CA GLY A 10 -1.45 -2.65 2.84
C GLY A 10 -2.86 -2.78 3.41
N LYS A 11 -3.74 -3.46 2.67
CA LYS A 11 -5.15 -3.70 3.05
C LYS A 11 -5.30 -4.32 4.44
N ALA A 12 -4.39 -5.23 4.82
CA ALA A 12 -4.42 -5.85 6.15
C ALA A 12 -4.08 -4.86 7.28
N SER A 13 -3.21 -3.88 7.02
CA SER A 13 -2.92 -2.80 7.96
C SER A 13 -4.10 -1.85 8.10
N GLN A 14 -4.66 -1.42 6.97
CA GLN A 14 -5.87 -0.60 6.95
C GLN A 14 -7.04 -1.28 7.69
N ALA A 15 -7.27 -2.58 7.48
CA ALA A 15 -8.34 -3.31 8.17
C ALA A 15 -8.17 -3.32 9.70
N ARG A 16 -6.92 -3.38 10.20
CA ARG A 16 -6.61 -3.25 11.63
C ARG A 16 -6.82 -1.82 12.14
N LEU A 17 -6.59 -0.82 11.29
CA LEU A 17 -6.75 0.60 11.61
C LEU A 17 -8.24 1.02 11.71
N THR A 18 -9.13 0.39 10.95
CA THR A 18 -10.58 0.70 10.92
C THR A 18 -11.25 0.77 12.31
N PRO A 19 -11.18 -0.26 13.18
CA PRO A 19 -11.78 -0.17 14.51
C PRO A 19 -11.13 0.91 15.39
N VAL A 20 -9.83 1.15 15.23
CA VAL A 20 -9.11 2.21 15.96
C VAL A 20 -9.64 3.59 15.57
N LEU A 21 -9.88 3.84 14.28
CA LEU A 21 -10.49 5.09 13.81
C LEU A 21 -11.89 5.30 14.38
N THR A 22 -12.69 4.25 14.52
CA THR A 22 -14.02 4.36 15.15
C THR A 22 -13.91 4.84 16.60
N VAL A 23 -12.99 4.26 17.39
CA VAL A 23 -12.74 4.68 18.78
C VAL A 23 -12.16 6.09 18.85
N ALA A 24 -11.21 6.41 17.95
CA ALA A 24 -10.59 7.73 17.86
C ALA A 24 -11.61 8.83 17.55
N LYS A 25 -12.54 8.59 16.61
CA LYS A 25 -13.63 9.52 16.25
C LYS A 25 -14.62 9.75 17.40
N ALA A 26 -14.78 8.78 18.30
CA ALA A 26 -15.58 8.92 19.50
C ALA A 26 -14.85 9.65 20.63
N GLY A 27 -13.57 10.02 20.46
CA GLY A 27 -12.76 10.63 21.50
C GLY A 27 -12.44 9.67 22.66
N GLN A 28 -12.49 8.37 22.40
CA GLN A 28 -12.35 7.31 23.43
C GLN A 28 -11.00 6.57 23.33
N LEU A 29 -10.07 7.09 22.51
CA LEU A 29 -8.74 6.53 22.41
C LEU A 29 -7.95 6.86 23.70
N PRO A 30 -7.27 5.91 24.33
CA PRO A 30 -6.41 6.21 25.48
C PRO A 30 -5.27 7.17 25.11
N ASP A 31 -4.89 8.07 26.03
CA ASP A 31 -3.76 9.00 25.83
C ASP A 31 -2.41 8.27 25.63
N THR A 32 -2.32 7.01 26.08
CA THR A 32 -1.15 6.14 25.92
C THR A 32 -1.18 5.30 24.65
N PHE A 33 -2.16 5.52 23.76
CA PHE A 33 -2.28 4.75 22.52
C PHE A 33 -1.12 5.06 21.56
N PHE A 34 -0.68 4.01 20.86
CA PHE A 34 0.34 4.10 19.81
C PHE A 34 -0.06 3.24 18.61
N TRP A 35 0.55 3.52 17.45
CA TRP A 35 0.52 2.65 16.29
C TRP A 35 1.94 2.20 15.96
N THR A 36 2.13 0.89 15.76
CA THR A 36 3.43 0.34 15.40
C THR A 36 3.70 0.56 13.90
N ASP A 37 4.82 1.18 13.58
CA ASP A 37 5.24 1.42 12.21
C ASP A 37 5.81 0.15 11.53
N ALA A 38 6.14 0.22 10.24
CA ALA A 38 6.63 -0.94 9.46
C ALA A 38 8.01 -1.44 9.90
N ASP A 39 8.73 -0.64 10.71
CA ASP A 39 10.05 -0.95 11.23
C ASP A 39 9.97 -1.45 12.69
N ASN A 40 8.75 -1.72 13.18
CA ASN A 40 8.42 -2.18 14.53
C ASN A 40 8.71 -1.14 15.64
N ASN A 41 8.57 0.15 15.34
CA ASN A 41 8.61 1.19 16.35
C ASN A 41 7.20 1.57 16.80
N ASP A 42 6.97 1.63 18.10
CA ASP A 42 5.72 2.13 18.66
C ASP A 42 5.70 3.66 18.63
N VAL A 43 4.82 4.23 17.80
CA VAL A 43 4.74 5.67 17.58
C VAL A 43 3.46 6.21 18.21
N ALA A 44 3.61 7.19 19.10
CA ALA A 44 2.47 7.93 19.63
C ALA A 44 1.76 8.68 18.50
N VAL A 45 0.45 8.49 18.38
CA VAL A 45 -0.35 9.04 17.28
C VAL A 45 -1.65 9.64 17.80
N THR A 46 -2.03 10.78 17.23
CA THR A 46 -3.31 11.42 17.50
C THR A 46 -4.42 10.82 16.62
N ALA A 47 -5.68 11.13 16.94
CA ALA A 47 -6.81 10.80 16.06
C ALA A 47 -6.66 11.39 14.64
N GLY A 48 -6.05 12.58 14.53
CA GLY A 48 -5.73 13.22 13.26
C GLY A 48 -4.68 12.44 12.48
N ASP A 49 -3.62 11.99 13.16
CA ASP A 49 -2.56 11.18 12.57
C ASP A 49 -3.10 9.85 12.03
N LEU A 50 -3.96 9.17 12.80
CA LEU A 50 -4.60 7.93 12.35
C LEU A 50 -5.47 8.14 11.10
N THR A 51 -6.17 9.28 11.02
CA THR A 51 -6.98 9.63 9.85
C THR A 51 -6.10 9.92 8.63
N ALA A 52 -5.01 10.67 8.82
CA ALA A 52 -4.04 10.94 7.76
C ALA A 52 -3.35 9.65 7.28
N LEU A 53 -3.02 8.77 8.21
CA LEU A 53 -2.44 7.46 7.92
C LEU A 53 -3.39 6.61 7.06
N ASP A 54 -4.67 6.50 7.42
CA ASP A 54 -5.67 5.77 6.62
C ASP A 54 -5.83 6.31 5.20
N ALA A 55 -5.85 7.65 5.06
CA ALA A 55 -5.88 8.31 3.76
C ALA A 55 -4.63 7.99 2.94
N ALA A 56 -3.45 8.03 3.55
CA ALA A 56 -2.19 7.68 2.89
C ALA A 56 -2.14 6.20 2.47
N MET A 57 -2.61 5.27 3.33
CA MET A 57 -2.74 3.85 2.99
C MET A 57 -3.68 3.65 1.80
N THR A 58 -4.84 4.29 1.83
CA THR A 58 -5.84 4.24 0.74
C THR A 58 -5.23 4.74 -0.57
N GLN A 59 -4.59 5.90 -0.56
CA GLN A 59 -3.95 6.48 -1.74
C GLN A 59 -2.86 5.55 -2.28
N ALA A 60 -2.00 5.02 -1.41
CA ALA A 60 -0.94 4.09 -1.79
C ALA A 60 -1.50 2.84 -2.48
N MET A 61 -2.56 2.25 -1.92
CA MET A 61 -3.23 1.08 -2.53
C MET A 61 -3.83 1.39 -3.89
N VAL A 62 -4.49 2.55 -4.05
CA VAL A 62 -5.05 2.97 -5.34
C VAL A 62 -3.95 3.17 -6.38
N MET A 63 -2.88 3.89 -6.03
CA MET A 63 -1.75 4.12 -6.93
C MET A 63 -1.08 2.81 -7.33
N GLN A 64 -0.88 1.89 -6.38
CA GLN A 64 -0.30 0.59 -6.67
C GLN A 64 -1.22 -0.25 -7.56
N GLY A 65 -2.53 -0.23 -7.31
CA GLY A 65 -3.52 -0.87 -8.16
C GLY A 65 -3.49 -0.35 -9.60
N PHE A 66 -3.34 0.97 -9.78
CA PHE A 66 -3.19 1.58 -11.10
C PHE A 66 -1.92 1.12 -11.81
N LYS A 67 -0.76 1.13 -11.13
CA LYS A 67 0.50 0.61 -11.69
C LYS A 67 0.38 -0.86 -12.11
N ILE A 68 -0.26 -1.69 -11.28
CA ILE A 68 -0.51 -3.10 -11.60
C ILE A 68 -1.34 -3.22 -12.88
N HIS A 69 -2.42 -2.43 -12.98
CA HIS A 69 -3.26 -2.41 -14.16
C HIS A 69 -2.48 -2.02 -15.43
N GLU A 70 -1.71 -0.93 -15.37
CA GLU A 70 -0.88 -0.48 -16.49
C GLU A 70 0.13 -1.55 -16.92
N ARG A 71 0.84 -2.16 -15.96
CA ARG A 71 1.80 -3.22 -16.29
C ARG A 71 1.11 -4.44 -16.89
N GLN A 72 -0.04 -4.84 -16.38
CA GLN A 72 -0.83 -5.93 -16.97
C GLN A 72 -1.29 -5.61 -18.39
N ARG A 73 -1.67 -4.36 -18.68
CA ARG A 73 -2.03 -3.91 -20.03
C ARG A 73 -0.83 -3.95 -20.97
N GLN A 74 0.33 -3.48 -20.51
CA GLN A 74 1.57 -3.55 -21.28
C GLN A 74 1.94 -5.00 -21.58
N MET A 75 1.93 -5.91 -20.59
CA MET A 75 2.23 -7.33 -20.80
C MET A 75 1.33 -7.97 -21.85
N LYS A 76 0.02 -7.67 -21.80
CA LYS A 76 -0.93 -8.17 -22.79
C LYS A 76 -0.60 -7.70 -24.20
N LYS A 77 -0.17 -6.44 -24.35
CA LYS A 77 0.27 -5.90 -25.63
C LYS A 77 1.56 -6.58 -26.11
N ASP A 78 2.58 -6.62 -25.27
CA ASP A 78 3.89 -7.21 -25.61
C ASP A 78 3.72 -8.65 -26.12
N ILE A 79 3.00 -9.48 -25.36
CA ILE A 79 2.77 -10.89 -25.70
C ILE A 79 2.01 -11.02 -27.03
N GLY A 80 1.05 -10.13 -27.30
CA GLY A 80 0.29 -10.13 -28.56
C GLY A 80 1.13 -9.79 -29.80
N GLU A 81 2.31 -9.19 -29.62
CA GLU A 81 3.22 -8.80 -30.70
C GLU A 81 4.34 -9.83 -30.94
N LEU A 82 4.50 -10.83 -30.06
CA LEU A 82 5.53 -11.87 -30.19
C LEU A 82 5.18 -12.87 -31.28
N THR A 83 6.14 -13.12 -32.19
CA THR A 83 5.95 -14.03 -33.34
C THR A 83 6.97 -15.17 -33.41
N LYS A 84 8.06 -15.09 -32.64
CA LYS A 84 9.11 -16.13 -32.60
C LYS A 84 9.07 -16.90 -31.29
N VAL A 85 9.27 -18.23 -31.39
CA VAL A 85 9.34 -19.11 -30.22
C VAL A 85 10.42 -18.66 -29.23
N SER A 86 11.57 -18.19 -29.73
CA SER A 86 12.65 -17.65 -28.89
C SER A 86 12.19 -16.48 -28.03
N ASP A 87 11.38 -15.58 -28.60
CA ASP A 87 10.97 -14.35 -27.93
C ASP A 87 9.92 -14.65 -26.86
N ILE A 88 9.05 -15.63 -27.11
CA ILE A 88 8.08 -16.15 -26.13
C ILE A 88 8.81 -16.78 -24.94
N LEU A 89 9.80 -17.63 -25.18
CA LEU A 89 10.57 -18.29 -24.11
C LEU A 89 11.38 -17.31 -23.27
N ASN A 90 11.80 -16.18 -23.85
CA ASN A 90 12.59 -15.17 -23.19
C ASN A 90 11.76 -14.03 -22.58
N TYR A 91 10.44 -14.04 -22.70
CA TYR A 91 9.60 -12.96 -22.17
C TYR A 91 9.57 -12.96 -20.64
N SER A 92 9.98 -11.85 -20.02
CA SER A 92 9.96 -11.71 -18.55
C SER A 92 8.57 -11.29 -18.05
N VAL A 93 7.91 -12.20 -17.35
CA VAL A 93 6.64 -11.94 -16.65
C VAL A 93 6.89 -11.13 -15.37
N GLY A 94 5.94 -10.26 -15.02
CA GLY A 94 6.01 -9.45 -13.80
C GLY A 94 6.63 -8.08 -14.05
N TRP A 95 7.23 -7.50 -13.02
CA TRP A 95 7.84 -6.18 -13.10
C TRP A 95 9.20 -6.25 -13.80
N PRO A 96 9.54 -5.29 -14.68
CA PRO A 96 10.90 -5.20 -15.20
C PRO A 96 11.86 -4.96 -14.04
N VAL A 97 13.03 -5.61 -14.09
CA VAL A 97 14.12 -5.33 -13.15
C VAL A 97 14.55 -3.88 -13.37
N GLN A 98 14.62 -3.12 -12.28
CA GLN A 98 14.96 -1.70 -12.29
C GLN A 98 16.47 -1.48 -12.43
#